data_AF-A0A841TSX0-F1
#
_entry.id   AF-A0A841TSX0-F1
#
_cell.length_a   1.000
_cell.length_b   1.000
_cell.length_c   1.000
_cell.angle_alpha   90.00
_cell.angle_beta   90.00
_cell.angle_gamma   90.00
#
_symmetry.space_group_name_H-M   'P 1'
#
loop_
_entity.id
_entity.type
_entity.pdbx_description
1 polymer ?
#
loop_
_entity_poly.entity_id
_entity_poly.type
_entity_poly.pdbx_seq_one_letter_code
_entity_poly.pdbx_strand_id
1 'polypeptide(L)'
;MSNFSTALVKVTETYAPMIERQLSGNGVQLDHYARQCVVNAISAINTVLDSKAVSWNDEKLDKNNITQVLMNVAALKLNAAASPREVYFQLRNVNVKAKPSDPDNWRKQIEMGIEGDGNDAILARFGRNVAQVRPYWLVREKDHFEYPGFNGLEMTPPVWRPTGQGDVVRIVYPIIFKDDSIQFFIAERDDVARNLIAHMSNNMMNETFGVCADRFKATADQKKQIAAKKAEILNKAKGLGLGALDDPELQQYISPAWSEYHSREQMLIRKMRNNIVKKIPKDFGSAFVELLHNSVADETYASVQREIAENANSEPIDIRAEVKPEASEPAAKAAEQPRNPADEQYGAASDIASEQGDLFEHEMASFHAESATGAGAGVGANDW
;
A
#
# COMPACT_ATOMS: atom_id res chain seq x y z
N MET A 1 -41.20 -11.57 -19.34
CA MET A 1 -40.12 -11.18 -20.26
C MET A 1 -38.83 -11.74 -19.71
N SER A 2 -38.16 -12.63 -20.44
CA SER A 2 -36.85 -13.16 -20.04
C SER A 2 -35.82 -12.04 -20.21
N ASN A 3 -35.27 -11.53 -19.10
CA ASN A 3 -34.16 -10.58 -19.15
C ASN A 3 -32.94 -11.30 -19.76
N PHE A 4 -32.66 -10.98 -21.02
CA PHE A 4 -31.45 -11.44 -21.69
C PHE A 4 -30.26 -10.72 -21.06
N SER A 5 -29.49 -11.44 -20.23
CA SER A 5 -28.31 -10.93 -19.53
C SER A 5 -27.07 -11.64 -20.07
N THR A 6 -26.09 -10.86 -20.52
CA THR A 6 -24.81 -11.41 -21.03
C THR A 6 -24.03 -12.06 -19.87
N ALA A 7 -23.08 -12.93 -20.18
CA ALA A 7 -22.23 -13.55 -19.16
C ALA A 7 -21.52 -12.49 -18.29
N LEU A 8 -21.08 -11.39 -18.91
CA LEU A 8 -20.43 -10.28 -18.23
C LEU A 8 -21.36 -9.53 -17.27
N VAL A 9 -22.64 -9.37 -17.63
CA VAL A 9 -23.64 -8.75 -16.75
C VAL A 9 -23.84 -9.61 -15.50
N LYS A 10 -23.96 -10.94 -15.66
CA LYS A 10 -24.09 -11.86 -14.51
C LYS A 10 -22.87 -11.81 -13.57
N VAL A 11 -21.66 -11.74 -14.14
CA VAL A 11 -20.42 -11.59 -13.36
C VAL A 11 -20.44 -10.26 -12.59
N THR A 12 -20.83 -9.18 -13.25
CA THR A 12 -20.92 -7.85 -12.64
C THR A 12 -21.95 -7.82 -11.50
N GLU A 13 -23.13 -8.39 -11.72
CA GLU A 13 -24.20 -8.52 -10.71
C GLU A 13 -23.79 -9.39 -9.51
N THR A 14 -22.82 -10.29 -9.70
CA THR A 14 -22.27 -11.14 -8.62
C THR A 14 -21.22 -10.39 -7.80
N TYR A 15 -20.22 -9.82 -8.46
CA TYR A 15 -19.07 -9.24 -7.76
C TYR A 15 -19.35 -7.83 -7.24
N ALA A 16 -20.00 -6.95 -8.00
CA ALA A 16 -20.13 -5.54 -7.60
C ALA A 16 -20.84 -5.35 -6.24
N PRO A 17 -22.00 -6.01 -5.96
CA PRO A 17 -22.64 -5.88 -4.65
C PRO A 17 -21.83 -6.51 -3.51
N MET A 18 -21.06 -7.57 -3.80
CA MET A 18 -20.20 -8.22 -2.82
C MET A 18 -19.05 -7.30 -2.40
N ILE A 19 -18.39 -6.65 -3.37
CA ILE A 19 -17.31 -5.70 -3.12
C ILE A 19 -17.82 -4.50 -2.31
N GLU A 20 -18.97 -3.95 -2.69
CA GLU A 20 -19.60 -2.84 -1.97
C GLU A 20 -19.88 -3.19 -0.50
N ARG A 21 -20.44 -4.39 -0.24
CA ARG A 21 -20.70 -4.86 1.13
C ARG A 21 -19.42 -5.06 1.93
N GLN A 22 -18.39 -5.67 1.34
CA GLN A 22 -17.12 -5.93 2.03
C GLN A 22 -16.40 -4.65 2.39
N LEU A 23 -16.32 -3.69 1.47
CA LEU A 23 -15.68 -2.40 1.72
C LEU A 23 -16.46 -1.57 2.74
N SER A 24 -17.79 -1.54 2.63
CA SER A 24 -18.64 -0.84 3.60
C SER A 24 -18.50 -1.44 5.01
N GLY A 25 -18.37 -2.77 5.12
CA GLY A 25 -18.10 -3.45 6.39
C GLY A 25 -16.74 -3.12 7.00
N ASN A 26 -15.78 -2.67 6.19
CA ASN A 26 -14.47 -2.17 6.63
C ASN A 26 -14.43 -0.63 6.73
N GLY A 27 -15.59 0.03 6.77
CA GLY A 27 -15.70 1.49 6.91
C GLY A 27 -15.36 2.29 5.64
N VAL A 28 -15.28 1.65 4.48
CA VAL A 28 -14.99 2.30 3.19
C VAL A 28 -16.27 2.36 2.35
N GLN A 29 -16.85 3.55 2.21
CA GLN A 29 -18.04 3.75 1.38
C GLN A 29 -17.65 3.89 -0.09
N LEU A 30 -18.29 3.12 -0.97
CA LEU A 30 -18.11 3.25 -2.41
C LEU A 30 -18.95 4.41 -2.95
N ASP A 31 -18.28 5.36 -3.58
CA ASP A 31 -18.94 6.34 -4.43
C ASP A 31 -19.23 5.77 -5.83
N HIS A 32 -19.93 6.57 -6.65
CA HIS A 32 -20.29 6.18 -8.01
C HIS A 32 -19.07 5.88 -8.88
N TYR A 33 -17.97 6.62 -8.67
CA TYR A 33 -16.76 6.45 -9.45
C TYR A 33 -16.03 5.14 -9.12
N ALA A 34 -15.93 4.79 -7.83
CA ALA A 34 -15.37 3.51 -7.37
C ALA A 34 -16.17 2.33 -7.94
N ARG A 35 -17.51 2.41 -7.96
CA ARG A 35 -18.36 1.39 -8.61
C ARG A 35 -18.05 1.25 -10.10
N GLN A 36 -17.88 2.36 -10.82
CA GLN A 36 -17.50 2.33 -12.23
C GLN A 36 -16.12 1.68 -12.45
N CYS A 37 -15.16 1.94 -11.56
CA CYS A 37 -13.84 1.31 -11.62
C CYS A 37 -13.92 -0.22 -11.50
N VAL A 38 -14.79 -0.74 -10.63
CA VAL A 38 -15.03 -2.19 -10.51
C VAL A 38 -15.59 -2.77 -11.80
N VAL A 39 -16.60 -2.14 -12.40
CA VAL A 39 -17.19 -2.61 -13.67
C VAL A 39 -16.15 -2.63 -14.79
N ASN A 40 -15.34 -1.57 -14.89
CA ASN A 40 -14.27 -1.48 -15.88
C ASN A 40 -13.19 -2.55 -15.65
N ALA A 41 -12.85 -2.84 -14.40
CA ALA A 41 -11.91 -3.91 -14.06
C ALA A 41 -12.46 -5.30 -14.38
N ILE A 42 -13.74 -5.58 -14.11
CA ILE A 42 -14.38 -6.85 -14.50
C ILE A 42 -14.29 -7.05 -16.03
N SER A 43 -14.57 -6.01 -16.81
CA SER A 43 -14.42 -6.05 -18.27
C SER A 43 -12.99 -6.32 -18.73
N ALA A 44 -12.01 -5.66 -18.10
CA ALA A 44 -10.59 -5.86 -18.40
C ALA A 44 -10.11 -7.27 -18.03
N ILE A 45 -10.51 -7.79 -16.85
CA ILE A 45 -10.23 -9.16 -16.42
C ILE A 45 -10.88 -10.16 -17.37
N ASN A 46 -12.12 -9.92 -17.81
CA ASN A 46 -12.79 -10.78 -18.78
C ASN A 46 -11.97 -10.91 -20.08
N THR A 47 -11.45 -9.79 -20.59
CA THR A 47 -10.58 -9.79 -21.78
C THR A 47 -9.31 -10.62 -21.56
N VAL A 48 -8.70 -10.53 -20.38
CA VAL A 48 -7.52 -11.34 -20.02
C VAL A 48 -7.86 -12.83 -19.97
N LEU A 49 -8.99 -13.20 -19.35
CA LEU A 49 -9.45 -14.58 -19.26
C LEU A 49 -9.79 -15.16 -20.64
N ASP A 50 -10.51 -14.41 -21.46
CA ASP A 50 -10.88 -14.80 -22.83
C ASP A 50 -9.63 -15.03 -23.70
N SER A 51 -8.62 -14.17 -23.59
CA SER A 51 -7.35 -14.33 -24.31
C SER A 51 -6.58 -15.60 -23.95
N LYS A 52 -6.91 -16.22 -22.81
CA LYS A 52 -6.31 -17.46 -22.30
C LYS A 52 -7.31 -18.63 -22.30
N ALA A 53 -8.48 -18.47 -22.91
CA ALA A 53 -9.56 -19.45 -22.94
C ALA A 53 -9.97 -19.96 -21.55
N VAL A 54 -9.96 -19.07 -20.55
CA VAL A 54 -10.39 -19.38 -19.17
C VAL A 54 -11.77 -18.79 -18.93
N SER A 55 -12.67 -19.56 -18.32
CA SER A 55 -14.00 -19.09 -17.93
C SER A 55 -13.99 -18.55 -16.50
N TRP A 56 -14.88 -17.58 -16.20
CA TRP A 56 -15.15 -17.12 -14.83
C TRP A 56 -15.60 -18.24 -13.88
N ASN A 57 -16.10 -19.34 -14.42
CA ASN A 57 -16.52 -20.52 -13.66
C ASN A 57 -15.47 -21.64 -13.58
N ASP A 58 -14.25 -21.42 -14.11
CA ASP A 58 -13.16 -22.39 -14.03
C ASP A 58 -12.86 -22.72 -12.55
N GLU A 59 -12.85 -24.01 -12.20
CA GLU A 59 -12.65 -24.48 -10.84
C GLU A 59 -11.27 -24.13 -10.29
N LYS A 60 -10.27 -23.94 -11.16
CA LYS A 60 -8.92 -23.53 -10.79
C LYS A 60 -8.79 -22.02 -10.68
N LEU A 61 -9.76 -21.23 -11.15
CA LEU A 61 -9.75 -19.78 -11.00
C LEU A 61 -10.09 -19.39 -9.56
N ASP A 62 -9.15 -18.69 -8.92
CA ASP A 62 -9.26 -18.28 -7.54
C ASP A 62 -10.20 -17.07 -7.39
N LYS A 63 -11.44 -17.34 -7.02
CA LYS A 63 -12.49 -16.33 -6.82
C LYS A 63 -12.19 -15.39 -5.64
N ASN A 64 -11.45 -15.85 -4.64
CA ASN A 64 -11.05 -15.01 -3.50
C ASN A 64 -10.01 -13.99 -3.96
N ASN A 65 -9.02 -14.41 -4.75
CA ASN A 65 -8.05 -13.51 -5.35
C ASN A 65 -8.73 -12.46 -6.26
N ILE A 66 -9.69 -12.85 -7.10
CA ILE A 66 -10.48 -11.90 -7.91
C ILE A 66 -11.17 -10.87 -7.02
N THR A 67 -11.80 -11.33 -5.95
CA THR A 67 -12.49 -10.45 -4.99
C THR A 67 -11.52 -9.44 -4.38
N GLN A 68 -10.33 -9.88 -3.96
CA GLN A 68 -9.28 -8.99 -3.44
C GLN A 68 -8.81 -7.97 -4.47
N VAL A 69 -8.57 -8.40 -5.71
CA VAL A 69 -8.18 -7.51 -6.81
C VAL A 69 -9.25 -6.43 -7.07
N LEU A 70 -10.53 -6.82 -7.12
CA LEU A 70 -11.62 -5.87 -7.31
C LEU A 70 -11.80 -4.93 -6.10
N MET A 71 -11.55 -5.40 -4.87
CA MET A 71 -11.51 -4.53 -3.68
C MET A 71 -10.39 -3.50 -3.79
N ASN A 72 -9.18 -3.90 -4.21
CA ASN A 72 -8.06 -2.99 -4.41
C ASN A 72 -8.38 -1.91 -5.46
N VAL A 73 -8.96 -2.33 -6.59
CA VAL A 73 -9.41 -1.42 -7.65
C VAL A 73 -10.43 -0.40 -7.11
N ALA A 74 -11.44 -0.86 -6.37
CA ALA A 74 -12.48 0.00 -5.83
C ALA A 74 -11.93 0.98 -4.79
N ALA A 75 -11.15 0.48 -3.84
CA ALA A 75 -10.59 1.25 -2.73
C ALA A 75 -9.60 2.32 -3.22
N LEU A 76 -8.76 1.99 -4.20
CA LEU A 76 -7.80 2.91 -4.81
C LEU A 76 -8.38 3.70 -5.98
N LYS A 77 -9.64 3.43 -6.34
CA LYS A 77 -10.39 4.07 -7.44
C LYS A 77 -9.65 4.00 -8.78
N LEU A 78 -8.98 2.88 -9.06
CA LEU A 78 -8.13 2.72 -10.25
C LEU A 78 -8.96 2.32 -11.48
N ASN A 79 -8.94 3.14 -12.52
CA ASN A 79 -9.76 2.91 -13.70
C ASN A 79 -9.00 2.17 -14.83
N ALA A 80 -9.39 0.91 -15.07
CA ALA A 80 -8.84 0.08 -16.15
C ALA A 80 -9.19 0.56 -17.58
N ALA A 81 -10.21 1.42 -17.71
CA ALA A 81 -10.64 2.01 -18.99
C ALA A 81 -10.12 3.44 -19.20
N ALA A 82 -9.31 3.97 -18.28
CA ALA A 82 -8.67 5.28 -18.48
C ALA A 82 -7.67 5.23 -19.65
N SER A 83 -7.38 6.42 -20.20
CA SER A 83 -6.34 6.59 -21.22
C SER A 83 -5.41 7.73 -20.80
N PRO A 84 -4.15 7.43 -20.41
CA PRO A 84 -3.55 6.11 -20.20
C PRO A 84 -4.27 5.26 -19.13
N ARG A 85 -4.17 3.93 -19.21
CA ARG A 85 -4.76 3.03 -18.20
C ARG A 85 -4.13 3.26 -16.83
N GLU A 86 -4.92 3.11 -15.77
CA GLU A 86 -4.42 3.24 -14.39
C GLU A 86 -4.02 1.89 -13.77
N VAL A 87 -4.49 0.78 -14.34
CA VAL A 87 -4.29 -0.58 -13.81
C VAL A 87 -4.31 -1.62 -14.93
N TYR A 88 -3.42 -2.61 -14.84
CA TYR A 88 -3.41 -3.79 -15.69
C TYR A 88 -3.76 -5.04 -14.91
N PHE A 89 -4.17 -6.08 -15.64
CA PHE A 89 -4.42 -7.41 -15.11
C PHE A 89 -3.69 -8.46 -15.94
N GLN A 90 -3.16 -9.49 -15.28
CA GLN A 90 -2.52 -10.63 -15.93
C GLN A 90 -2.96 -11.93 -15.27
N LEU A 91 -3.18 -12.99 -16.06
CA LEU A 91 -3.41 -14.32 -15.52
C LEU A 91 -2.09 -14.99 -15.13
N ARG A 92 -1.99 -15.46 -13.89
CA ARG A 92 -0.85 -16.21 -13.35
C ARG A 92 -1.29 -17.60 -12.90
N ASN A 93 -0.42 -18.58 -13.10
CA ASN A 93 -0.56 -19.89 -12.45
C ASN A 93 0.33 -19.89 -11.21
N VAL A 94 -0.27 -20.10 -10.05
CA VAL A 94 0.40 -20.06 -8.74
C VAL A 94 0.13 -21.38 -8.03
N ASN A 95 1.17 -21.98 -7.43
CA ASN A 95 0.99 -23.14 -6.57
C ASN A 95 0.67 -22.67 -5.14
N VAL A 96 -0.54 -22.96 -4.67
CA VAL A 96 -1.11 -22.37 -3.43
C VAL A 96 -0.85 -23.27 -2.20
N LYS A 97 -0.24 -24.45 -2.37
CA LYS A 97 0.15 -25.32 -1.25
C LYS A 97 1.63 -25.69 -1.36
N ALA A 98 2.46 -25.03 -0.57
CA ALA A 98 3.82 -25.48 -0.26
C ALA A 98 3.85 -26.26 1.07
N LYS A 99 2.86 -27.14 1.32
CA LYS A 99 2.91 -28.08 2.45
C LYS A 99 3.43 -29.43 1.93
N PRO A 100 4.32 -30.13 2.66
CA PRO A 100 4.88 -31.43 2.22
C PRO A 100 3.84 -32.50 1.87
N SER A 101 2.61 -32.36 2.38
CA SER A 101 1.52 -33.32 2.21
C SER A 101 0.65 -33.12 0.96
N ASP A 102 0.76 -31.99 0.25
CA ASP A 102 -0.01 -31.71 -0.97
C ASP A 102 0.77 -30.75 -1.89
N PRO A 103 1.75 -31.27 -2.65
CA PRO A 103 2.71 -30.45 -3.40
C PRO A 103 2.17 -29.80 -4.68
N ASP A 104 0.96 -30.15 -5.15
CA ASP A 104 0.47 -29.77 -6.50
C ASP A 104 -0.95 -29.18 -6.49
N ASN A 105 -1.16 -28.09 -5.74
CA ASN A 105 -2.41 -27.31 -5.81
C ASN A 105 -2.23 -26.02 -6.64
N TRP A 106 -2.14 -26.19 -7.96
CA TRP A 106 -2.06 -25.08 -8.91
C TRP A 106 -3.41 -24.39 -9.08
N ARG A 107 -3.44 -23.08 -8.82
CA ARG A 107 -4.58 -22.19 -9.07
C ARG A 107 -4.21 -21.10 -10.05
N LYS A 108 -5.23 -20.63 -10.76
CA LYS A 108 -5.18 -19.48 -11.63
C LYS A 108 -5.56 -18.24 -10.82
N GLN A 109 -4.68 -17.27 -10.76
CA GLN A 109 -4.87 -16.01 -10.05
C GLN A 109 -4.73 -14.85 -11.03
N ILE A 110 -5.47 -13.78 -10.77
CA ILE A 110 -5.30 -12.49 -11.42
C ILE A 110 -4.24 -11.71 -10.63
N GLU A 111 -3.15 -11.38 -11.32
CA GLU A 111 -2.19 -10.39 -10.89
C GLU A 111 -2.67 -9.01 -11.33
N MET A 112 -2.64 -8.06 -10.41
CA MET A 112 -2.97 -6.66 -10.64
C MET A 112 -1.69 -5.83 -10.46
N GLY A 113 -1.47 -4.87 -11.35
CA GLY A 113 -0.43 -3.87 -11.14
C GLY A 113 -0.86 -2.48 -11.60
N ILE A 114 -0.30 -1.46 -10.96
CA ILE A 114 -0.55 -0.06 -11.32
C ILE A 114 0.27 0.27 -12.57
N GLU A 115 -0.39 0.77 -13.60
CA GLU A 115 0.26 1.19 -14.85
C GLU A 115 -0.15 2.62 -15.25
N GLY A 116 0.45 3.10 -16.34
CA GLY A 116 0.18 4.41 -16.92
C GLY A 116 0.15 5.51 -15.86
N ASP A 117 -1.02 6.13 -15.71
CA ASP A 117 -1.24 7.28 -14.82
C ASP A 117 -1.82 6.87 -13.46
N GLY A 118 -1.86 5.57 -13.12
CA GLY A 118 -2.51 5.11 -11.89
C GLY A 118 -1.87 5.67 -10.60
N ASN A 119 -0.55 5.86 -10.56
CA ASN A 119 0.11 6.47 -9.39
C ASN A 119 -0.22 7.97 -9.28
N ASP A 120 -0.31 8.67 -10.40
CA ASP A 120 -0.75 10.07 -10.44
C ASP A 120 -2.20 10.21 -10.00
N ALA A 121 -3.05 9.27 -10.43
CA ALA A 121 -4.45 9.24 -10.07
C ALA A 121 -4.63 8.95 -8.57
N ILE A 122 -3.82 8.05 -7.99
CA ILE A 122 -3.74 7.86 -6.54
C ILE A 122 -3.29 9.15 -5.84
N LEU A 123 -2.26 9.83 -6.34
CA LEU A 123 -1.79 11.09 -5.77
C LEU A 123 -2.87 12.18 -5.81
N ALA A 124 -3.59 12.31 -6.92
CA ALA A 124 -4.64 13.30 -7.08
C ALA A 124 -5.84 13.03 -6.16
N ARG A 125 -6.15 11.76 -5.86
CA ARG A 125 -7.29 11.37 -5.02
C ARG A 125 -6.95 11.34 -3.53
N PHE A 126 -5.74 10.89 -3.20
CA PHE A 126 -5.34 10.55 -1.82
C PHE A 126 -4.08 11.29 -1.37
N GLY A 127 -3.53 12.24 -2.13
CA GLY A 127 -2.40 13.04 -1.69
C GLY A 127 -2.76 13.87 -0.45
N ARG A 128 -1.96 13.78 0.61
CA ARG A 128 -2.22 14.53 1.85
C ARG A 128 -2.15 16.03 1.56
N ASN A 129 -3.25 16.73 1.82
CA ASN A 129 -3.43 18.15 1.52
C ASN A 129 -3.24 18.54 0.05
N VAL A 130 -3.23 17.59 -0.88
CA VAL A 130 -3.18 17.89 -2.31
C VAL A 130 -4.55 18.39 -2.76
N ALA A 131 -4.57 19.57 -3.38
CA ALA A 131 -5.76 20.10 -4.05
C ALA A 131 -5.76 19.73 -5.53
N GLN A 132 -4.60 19.84 -6.19
CA GLN A 132 -4.47 19.53 -7.61
C GLN A 132 -3.06 19.07 -7.98
N VAL A 133 -2.98 17.99 -8.75
CA VAL A 133 -1.77 17.56 -9.46
C VAL A 133 -1.79 18.21 -10.85
N ARG A 134 -0.83 19.09 -11.15
CA ARG A 134 -0.75 19.74 -12.48
C ARG A 134 -0.02 18.84 -13.48
N PRO A 135 -0.20 19.09 -14.79
CA PRO A 135 0.60 18.42 -15.81
C PRO A 135 2.11 18.57 -15.53
N TYR A 136 2.82 17.44 -15.58
CA TYR A 136 4.25 17.40 -15.33
C TYR A 136 5.04 17.95 -16.52
N TRP A 137 6.25 18.43 -16.24
CA TRP A 137 7.17 18.91 -17.26
C TRP A 137 8.11 17.79 -17.69
N LEU A 138 8.40 17.74 -18.99
CA LEU A 138 9.37 16.82 -19.60
C LEU A 138 10.60 17.64 -20.00
N VAL A 139 11.49 17.87 -19.04
CA VAL A 139 12.68 18.69 -19.27
C VAL A 139 13.72 17.83 -19.99
N ARG A 140 14.12 18.29 -21.18
CA ARG A 140 15.08 17.61 -22.04
C ARG A 140 16.48 18.20 -21.92
N GLU A 141 17.49 17.45 -22.38
CA GLU A 141 18.91 17.83 -22.31
C GLU A 141 19.21 19.23 -22.85
N LYS A 142 18.50 19.65 -23.91
CA LYS A 142 18.73 20.93 -24.58
C LYS A 142 17.79 22.04 -24.11
N ASP A 143 16.90 21.75 -23.16
CA ASP A 143 16.01 22.76 -22.60
C ASP A 143 16.76 23.69 -21.65
N HIS A 144 16.35 24.95 -21.58
CA HIS A 144 16.80 25.83 -20.52
C HIS A 144 16.01 25.50 -19.24
N PHE A 145 16.70 25.08 -18.20
CA PHE A 145 16.10 24.75 -16.92
C PHE A 145 16.90 25.35 -15.76
N GLU A 146 16.21 26.07 -14.89
CA GLU A 146 16.76 26.58 -13.63
C GLU A 146 16.02 25.92 -12.47
N TYR A 147 16.79 25.36 -11.54
CA TYR A 147 16.27 24.74 -10.34
C TYR A 147 15.60 25.76 -9.42
N PRO A 148 14.61 25.32 -8.61
CA PRO A 148 14.07 26.18 -7.58
C PRO A 148 15.18 26.53 -6.58
N GLY A 149 15.20 27.79 -6.15
CA GLY A 149 16.01 28.26 -5.03
C GLY A 149 15.22 28.15 -3.74
N PHE A 150 15.89 27.82 -2.64
CA PHE A 150 15.30 27.84 -1.31
C PHE A 150 16.18 28.68 -0.39
N ASN A 151 15.60 29.70 0.24
CA ASN A 151 16.32 30.58 1.18
C ASN A 151 16.05 30.22 2.65
N GLY A 152 15.35 29.12 2.93
CA GLY A 152 14.94 28.71 4.28
C GLY A 152 13.49 29.04 4.63
N LEU A 153 12.86 29.98 3.91
CA LEU A 153 11.50 30.45 4.17
C LEU A 153 10.62 30.38 2.91
N GLU A 154 11.17 30.79 1.78
CA GLU A 154 10.48 30.86 0.49
C GLU A 154 11.22 30.04 -0.55
N MET A 155 10.43 29.45 -1.45
CA MET A 155 10.95 28.75 -2.62
C MET A 155 10.68 29.60 -3.86
N THR A 156 11.74 29.85 -4.63
CA THR A 156 11.56 30.41 -5.97
C THR A 156 11.15 29.28 -6.92
N PRO A 157 10.09 29.45 -7.73
CA PRO A 157 9.70 28.44 -8.71
C PRO A 157 10.82 28.13 -9.71
N PRO A 158 10.92 26.89 -10.21
CA PRO A 158 11.82 26.57 -11.29
C PRO A 158 11.42 27.29 -12.59
N VAL A 159 12.41 27.57 -13.44
CA VAL A 159 12.20 28.13 -14.77
C VAL A 159 12.45 27.04 -15.81
N TRP A 160 11.53 26.88 -16.76
CA TRP A 160 11.70 25.95 -17.88
C TRP A 160 11.36 26.63 -19.21
N ARG A 161 12.24 26.50 -20.19
CA ARG A 161 11.99 26.91 -21.58
C ARG A 161 12.24 25.72 -22.51
N PRO A 162 11.18 25.08 -23.02
CA PRO A 162 11.31 23.88 -23.83
C PRO A 162 11.87 24.20 -25.21
N THR A 163 12.81 23.37 -25.64
CA THR A 163 13.33 23.30 -27.01
C THR A 163 12.76 22.11 -27.78
N GLY A 164 12.31 21.07 -27.06
CA GLY A 164 11.75 19.84 -27.63
C GLY A 164 12.79 18.86 -28.16
N GLN A 165 14.08 19.06 -27.87
CA GLN A 165 15.18 18.25 -28.39
C GLN A 165 15.96 17.51 -27.30
N GLY A 166 16.45 16.31 -27.63
CA GLY A 166 17.24 15.48 -26.73
C GLY A 166 16.39 14.58 -25.83
N ASP A 167 17.07 13.73 -25.06
CA ASP A 167 16.43 12.80 -24.13
C ASP A 167 15.84 13.55 -22.92
N VAL A 168 14.84 12.95 -22.27
CA VAL A 168 14.25 13.52 -21.05
C VAL A 168 15.20 13.26 -19.89
N VAL A 169 15.74 14.33 -19.30
CA VAL A 169 16.68 14.26 -18.17
C VAL A 169 16.00 14.48 -16.83
N ARG A 170 14.87 15.20 -16.79
CA ARG A 170 14.15 15.52 -15.56
C ARG A 170 12.65 15.55 -15.76
N ILE A 171 11.95 15.27 -14.68
CA ILE A 171 10.51 15.48 -14.58
C ILE A 171 10.23 16.41 -13.40
N VAL A 172 9.34 17.37 -13.62
CA VAL A 172 8.91 18.34 -12.61
C VAL A 172 7.40 18.22 -12.43
N TYR A 173 6.93 18.02 -11.21
CA TYR A 173 5.52 18.08 -10.84
C TYR A 173 5.22 19.35 -10.05
N PRO A 174 4.43 20.28 -10.61
CA PRO A 174 3.78 21.31 -9.83
C PRO A 174 2.57 20.70 -9.10
N ILE A 175 2.57 20.77 -7.77
CA ILE A 175 1.47 20.31 -6.93
C ILE A 175 0.90 21.51 -6.20
N ILE A 176 -0.41 21.73 -6.35
CA ILE A 176 -1.15 22.73 -5.60
C ILE A 176 -1.73 22.06 -4.37
N PHE A 177 -1.42 22.60 -3.20
CA PHE A 177 -1.96 22.16 -1.92
C PHE A 177 -3.22 22.93 -1.55
N LYS A 178 -3.97 22.42 -0.56
CA LYS A 178 -5.22 23.03 -0.07
C LYS A 178 -5.03 24.37 0.64
N ASP A 179 -3.79 24.71 1.00
CA ASP A 179 -3.40 26.01 1.56
C ASP A 179 -2.95 27.00 0.46
N ASP A 180 -3.27 26.70 -0.80
CA ASP A 180 -2.87 27.43 -2.00
C ASP A 180 -1.36 27.48 -2.26
N SER A 181 -0.54 26.79 -1.46
CA SER A 181 0.90 26.68 -1.72
C SER A 181 1.16 25.79 -2.93
N ILE A 182 2.19 26.15 -3.70
CA ILE A 182 2.66 25.39 -4.86
C ILE A 182 4.04 24.84 -4.55
N GLN A 183 4.18 23.52 -4.59
CA GLN A 183 5.48 22.87 -4.47
C GLN A 183 5.84 22.17 -5.77
N PHE A 184 7.13 22.23 -6.12
CA PHE A 184 7.68 21.57 -7.31
C PHE A 184 8.51 20.37 -6.87
N PHE A 185 8.07 19.18 -7.26
CA PHE A 185 8.81 17.94 -7.02
C PHE A 185 9.57 17.54 -8.27
N ILE A 186 10.87 17.28 -8.12
CA ILE A 186 11.77 16.96 -9.22
C ILE A 186 12.31 15.54 -9.05
N ALA A 187 12.43 14.82 -10.16
CA ALA A 187 13.23 13.60 -10.27
C ALA A 187 14.19 13.71 -11.44
N GLU A 188 15.41 13.24 -11.20
CA GLU A 188 16.46 13.15 -12.21
C GLU A 188 16.41 11.78 -12.89
N ARG A 189 16.83 11.74 -14.15
CA ARG A 189 16.95 10.49 -14.94
C ARG A 189 17.85 9.49 -14.24
N ASP A 190 18.97 9.95 -13.67
CA ASP A 190 19.96 9.09 -13.00
C ASP A 190 19.40 8.38 -11.75
N ASP A 191 18.38 8.94 -11.09
CA ASP A 191 17.72 8.30 -9.96
C ASP A 191 17.00 6.99 -10.34
N VAL A 192 16.73 6.79 -11.64
CA VAL A 192 16.13 5.55 -12.14
C VAL A 192 17.10 4.37 -12.06
N ALA A 193 18.42 4.59 -12.02
CA ALA A 193 19.41 3.52 -11.87
C ALA A 193 19.13 2.66 -10.63
N ARG A 194 18.73 3.28 -9.50
CA ARG A 194 18.37 2.55 -8.28
C ARG A 194 17.18 1.61 -8.49
N ASN A 195 16.20 2.03 -9.28
CA ASN A 195 15.04 1.21 -9.64
C ASN A 195 15.47 0.03 -10.52
N LEU A 196 16.33 0.27 -11.53
CA LEU A 196 16.85 -0.77 -12.40
C LEU A 196 17.57 -1.86 -11.63
N ILE A 197 18.47 -1.47 -10.71
CA ILE A 197 19.25 -2.40 -9.88
C ILE A 197 18.34 -3.24 -8.97
N ALA A 198 17.31 -2.63 -8.37
CA ALA A 198 16.32 -3.35 -7.57
C ALA A 198 15.56 -4.40 -8.42
N HIS A 199 15.13 -4.01 -9.62
CA HIS A 199 14.48 -4.92 -10.57
C HIS A 199 15.38 -6.09 -10.98
N MET A 200 16.65 -5.82 -11.29
CA MET A 200 17.64 -6.88 -11.58
C MET A 200 17.84 -7.82 -10.38
N SER A 201 17.93 -7.29 -9.16
CA SER A 201 18.06 -8.11 -7.95
C SER A 201 16.86 -9.05 -7.75
N ASN A 202 15.66 -8.59 -8.05
CA ASN A 202 14.42 -9.37 -7.98
C ASN A 202 14.40 -10.47 -9.07
N ASN A 203 14.79 -10.13 -10.30
CA ASN A 203 14.88 -11.11 -11.39
C ASN A 203 15.91 -12.22 -11.09
N MET A 204 17.02 -11.86 -10.43
CA MET A 204 18.05 -12.81 -9.99
C MET A 204 17.71 -13.54 -8.68
N MET A 205 16.49 -13.42 -8.13
CA MET A 205 16.17 -14.04 -6.84
C MET A 205 16.23 -15.58 -6.88
N ASN A 206 15.88 -16.17 -8.01
CA ASN A 206 15.88 -17.62 -8.20
C ASN A 206 17.09 -18.14 -8.99
N GLU A 207 18.00 -17.25 -9.39
CA GLU A 207 19.13 -17.60 -10.23
C GLU A 207 20.21 -18.33 -9.41
N THR A 208 20.69 -19.46 -9.92
CA THR A 208 21.74 -20.26 -9.25
C THR A 208 23.11 -20.11 -9.90
N PHE A 209 23.21 -19.44 -11.06
CA PHE A 209 24.46 -19.21 -11.79
C PHE A 209 25.25 -20.50 -12.04
N GLY A 210 24.53 -21.62 -12.25
CA GLY A 210 25.10 -22.95 -12.45
C GLY A 210 25.75 -23.59 -11.23
N VAL A 211 25.63 -23.00 -10.03
CA VAL A 211 26.24 -23.52 -8.79
C VAL A 211 25.46 -24.73 -8.23
N CYS A 212 24.14 -24.74 -8.41
CA CYS A 212 23.28 -25.86 -8.05
C CYS A 212 22.08 -25.97 -9.00
N ALA A 213 21.46 -27.15 -9.02
CA ALA A 213 20.25 -27.40 -9.82
C ALA A 213 19.00 -26.71 -9.26
N ASP A 214 18.97 -26.47 -7.95
CA ASP A 214 17.83 -25.89 -7.25
C ASP A 214 18.32 -25.08 -6.04
N ARG A 215 17.90 -23.81 -5.93
CA ARG A 215 18.26 -22.91 -4.82
C ARG A 215 17.77 -23.46 -3.47
N PHE A 216 16.65 -24.18 -3.46
CA PHE A 216 16.04 -24.70 -2.24
C PHE A 216 16.82 -25.89 -1.67
N LYS A 217 17.63 -26.54 -2.52
CA LYS A 217 18.48 -27.68 -2.15
C LYS A 217 19.96 -27.29 -2.02
N ALA A 218 20.28 -25.99 -2.11
CA ALA A 218 21.65 -25.51 -2.03
C ALA A 218 22.22 -25.67 -0.61
N THR A 219 23.44 -26.20 -0.51
CA THR A 219 24.19 -26.22 0.75
C THR A 219 24.54 -24.79 1.20
N ALA A 220 24.90 -24.62 2.48
CA ALA A 220 25.28 -23.30 3.01
C ALA A 220 26.42 -22.65 2.21
N ASP A 221 27.39 -23.43 1.75
CA ASP A 221 28.51 -22.93 0.94
C ASP A 221 28.09 -22.56 -0.48
N GLN A 222 27.19 -23.33 -1.09
CA GLN A 222 26.61 -22.98 -2.39
C GLN A 222 25.79 -21.68 -2.31
N LYS A 223 25.02 -21.47 -1.24
CA LYS A 223 24.28 -20.23 -1.01
C LYS A 223 25.21 -19.02 -0.91
N LYS A 224 26.36 -19.16 -0.23
CA LYS A 224 27.38 -18.10 -0.16
C LYS A 224 27.98 -17.78 -1.54
N GLN A 225 28.28 -18.81 -2.34
CA GLN A 225 28.80 -18.62 -3.71
C GLN A 225 27.78 -17.93 -4.62
N ILE A 226 26.49 -18.31 -4.54
CA ILE A 226 25.40 -17.67 -5.29
C ILE A 226 25.26 -16.21 -4.87
N ALA A 227 25.29 -15.92 -3.56
CA ALA A 227 25.20 -14.56 -3.04
C ALA A 227 26.40 -13.69 -3.50
N ALA A 228 27.61 -14.25 -3.51
CA ALA A 228 28.81 -13.56 -3.99
C ALA A 228 28.71 -13.21 -5.49
N LYS A 229 28.31 -14.17 -6.33
CA LYS A 229 28.09 -13.91 -7.77
C LYS A 229 26.99 -12.87 -8.01
N LYS A 230 25.88 -12.96 -7.27
CA LYS A 230 24.81 -11.96 -7.32
C LYS A 230 25.32 -10.57 -6.94
N ALA A 231 26.13 -10.47 -5.89
CA ALA A 231 26.71 -9.21 -5.45
C ALA A 231 27.68 -8.62 -6.49
N GLU A 232 28.50 -9.46 -7.13
CA GLU A 232 29.40 -9.05 -8.21
C GLU A 232 28.64 -8.42 -9.38
N ILE A 233 27.60 -9.09 -9.88
CA ILE A 233 26.75 -8.60 -10.97
C ILE A 233 26.05 -7.29 -10.58
N LEU A 234 25.50 -7.22 -9.36
CA LEU A 234 24.83 -6.01 -8.87
C LEU A 234 25.81 -4.84 -8.67
N ASN A 235 27.05 -5.10 -8.28
CA ASN A 235 28.08 -4.07 -8.15
C ASN A 235 28.53 -3.56 -9.52
N LYS A 236 28.65 -4.44 -10.53
CA LYS A 236 28.86 -4.02 -11.92
C LYS A 236 27.72 -3.10 -12.39
N ALA A 237 26.47 -3.50 -12.18
CA ALA A 237 25.30 -2.69 -12.54
C ALA A 237 25.28 -1.33 -11.80
N LYS A 238 25.64 -1.30 -10.51
CA LYS A 238 25.77 -0.05 -9.73
C LYS A 238 26.84 0.88 -10.30
N GLY A 239 27.98 0.34 -10.71
CA GLY A 239 29.07 1.12 -11.30
C GLY A 239 28.70 1.75 -12.65
N LEU A 240 27.88 1.07 -13.45
CA LEU A 240 27.43 1.55 -14.75
C LEU A 240 26.21 2.50 -14.68
N GLY A 241 25.45 2.48 -13.59
CA GLY A 241 24.23 3.29 -13.47
C GLY A 241 23.21 2.94 -14.54
N LEU A 242 22.74 3.92 -15.30
CA LEU A 242 21.84 3.67 -16.45
C LEU A 242 22.55 3.04 -17.65
N GLY A 243 23.88 3.13 -17.74
CA GLY A 243 24.65 2.44 -18.77
C GLY A 243 24.57 0.91 -18.67
N ALA A 244 24.08 0.38 -17.54
CA ALA A 244 23.76 -1.04 -17.40
C ALA A 244 22.71 -1.53 -18.43
N LEU A 245 21.88 -0.61 -18.95
CA LEU A 245 20.91 -0.91 -20.00
C LEU A 245 21.54 -1.25 -21.35
N ASP A 246 22.82 -0.94 -21.56
CA ASP A 246 23.53 -1.21 -22.81
C ASP A 246 24.61 -2.31 -22.63
N ASP A 247 24.78 -2.87 -21.42
CA ASP A 247 25.76 -3.92 -21.14
C ASP A 247 25.22 -5.31 -21.57
N PRO A 248 25.91 -6.04 -22.48
CA PRO A 248 25.44 -7.31 -23.00
C PRO A 248 25.28 -8.42 -21.95
N GLU A 249 26.12 -8.43 -20.91
CA GLU A 249 26.07 -9.46 -19.86
C GLU A 249 24.89 -9.24 -18.91
N LEU A 250 24.49 -7.98 -18.71
CA LEU A 250 23.39 -7.61 -17.84
C LEU A 250 22.02 -7.74 -18.51
N GLN A 251 21.94 -7.70 -19.85
CA GLN A 251 20.67 -7.78 -20.60
C GLN A 251 19.80 -8.96 -20.20
N GLN A 252 20.39 -10.12 -19.89
CA GLN A 252 19.65 -11.32 -19.50
C GLN A 252 18.82 -11.14 -18.21
N TYR A 253 19.19 -10.16 -17.37
CA TYR A 253 18.52 -9.86 -16.10
C TYR A 253 17.62 -8.62 -16.16
N ILE A 254 17.54 -7.97 -17.33
CA ILE A 254 16.77 -6.76 -17.57
C ILE A 254 15.54 -7.15 -18.39
N SER A 255 14.38 -6.57 -18.03
CA SER A 255 13.14 -6.85 -18.75
C SER A 255 13.22 -6.34 -20.20
N PRO A 256 12.65 -7.07 -21.19
CA PRO A 256 12.63 -6.64 -22.61
C PRO A 256 12.01 -5.25 -22.84
N ALA A 257 11.17 -4.77 -21.91
CA ALA A 257 10.59 -3.43 -21.98
C ALA A 257 11.63 -2.29 -22.00
N TRP A 258 12.88 -2.58 -21.63
CA TRP A 258 13.99 -1.63 -21.66
C TRP A 258 14.84 -1.69 -22.93
N SER A 259 14.60 -2.66 -23.82
CA SER A 259 15.48 -2.94 -24.96
C SER A 259 15.24 -1.99 -26.14
N GLU A 260 13.98 -1.71 -26.48
CA GLU A 260 13.65 -0.79 -27.58
C GLU A 260 13.71 0.66 -27.13
N TYR A 261 14.33 1.54 -27.91
CA TYR A 261 14.54 2.96 -27.55
C TYR A 261 13.25 3.67 -27.11
N HIS A 262 12.15 3.55 -27.87
CA HIS A 262 10.89 4.22 -27.54
C HIS A 262 10.27 3.69 -26.24
N SER A 263 10.24 2.36 -26.08
CA SER A 263 9.74 1.69 -24.88
C SER A 263 10.58 2.02 -23.65
N ARG A 264 11.91 2.08 -23.82
CA ARG A 264 12.89 2.48 -22.81
C ARG A 264 12.65 3.91 -22.32
N GLU A 265 12.44 4.87 -23.22
CA GLU A 265 12.17 6.26 -22.82
C GLU A 265 10.86 6.39 -22.03
N GLN A 266 9.79 5.74 -22.48
CA GLN A 266 8.52 5.73 -21.73
C GLN A 266 8.68 5.08 -20.36
N MET A 267 9.49 4.02 -20.27
CA MET A 267 9.79 3.34 -19.02
C MET A 267 10.56 4.24 -18.05
N LEU A 268 11.58 4.96 -18.53
CA LEU A 268 12.36 5.92 -17.75
C LEU A 268 11.48 7.06 -17.24
N ILE A 269 10.65 7.65 -18.10
CA ILE A 269 9.68 8.68 -17.74
C ILE A 269 8.75 8.18 -16.64
N ARG A 270 8.18 6.99 -16.80
CA ARG A 270 7.30 6.38 -15.79
C ARG A 270 8.01 6.18 -14.45
N LYS A 271 9.25 5.69 -14.44
CA LYS A 271 10.02 5.49 -13.19
C LYS A 271 10.37 6.80 -12.51
N MET A 272 10.72 7.85 -13.27
CA MET A 272 10.92 9.20 -12.74
C MET A 272 9.63 9.75 -12.10
N ARG A 273 8.48 9.63 -12.78
CA ARG A 273 7.16 10.03 -12.24
C ARG A 273 6.84 9.28 -10.94
N ASN A 274 7.03 7.96 -10.93
CA ASN A 274 6.79 7.14 -9.73
C ASN A 274 7.70 7.53 -8.56
N ASN A 275 8.98 7.86 -8.82
CA ASN A 275 9.90 8.34 -7.79
C ASN A 275 9.40 9.65 -7.16
N ILE A 276 8.82 10.56 -7.95
CA ILE A 276 8.20 11.80 -7.44
C ILE A 276 6.99 11.48 -6.60
N VAL A 277 6.03 10.73 -7.16
CA VAL A 277 4.78 10.41 -6.47
C VAL A 277 5.09 9.78 -5.11
N LYS A 278 6.05 8.85 -5.02
CA LYS A 278 6.46 8.21 -3.76
C LYS A 278 6.88 9.19 -2.66
N LYS A 279 7.48 10.33 -3.00
CA LYS A 279 7.94 11.35 -2.02
C LYS A 279 6.78 12.10 -1.36
N ILE A 280 5.61 12.15 -2.01
CA ILE A 280 4.46 12.92 -1.52
C ILE A 280 3.62 12.01 -0.62
N PRO A 281 3.35 12.39 0.65
CA PRO A 281 2.56 11.59 1.56
C PRO A 281 1.12 11.44 1.06
N LYS A 282 0.52 10.28 1.33
CA LYS A 282 -0.90 10.02 1.05
C LYS A 282 -1.68 9.97 2.36
N ASP A 283 -2.95 10.27 2.25
CA ASP A 283 -3.95 10.14 3.28
C ASP A 283 -5.16 9.44 2.66
N PHE A 284 -5.32 8.16 3.01
CA PHE A 284 -6.42 7.34 2.50
C PHE A 284 -7.69 7.44 3.34
N GLY A 285 -7.64 8.14 4.49
CA GLY A 285 -8.77 8.23 5.43
C GLY A 285 -9.20 6.91 6.08
N SER A 286 -8.55 5.79 5.75
CA SER A 286 -8.83 4.46 6.28
C SER A 286 -7.55 3.61 6.29
N ALA A 287 -7.23 3.04 7.45
CA ALA A 287 -6.11 2.12 7.63
C ALA A 287 -6.23 0.88 6.73
N PHE A 288 -7.46 0.47 6.42
CA PHE A 288 -7.71 -0.65 5.50
C PHE A 288 -7.26 -0.30 4.09
N VAL A 289 -7.62 0.88 3.58
CA VAL A 289 -7.22 1.32 2.22
C VAL A 289 -5.71 1.52 2.13
N GLU A 290 -5.09 2.04 3.20
CA GLU A 290 -3.63 2.17 3.29
C GLU A 290 -2.92 0.80 3.22
N LEU A 291 -3.43 -0.21 3.93
CA LEU A 291 -2.93 -1.58 3.84
C LEU A 291 -3.05 -2.14 2.41
N LEU A 292 -4.21 -1.94 1.76
CA LEU A 292 -4.40 -2.36 0.37
C LEU A 292 -3.41 -1.67 -0.57
N HIS A 293 -3.22 -0.35 -0.43
CA HIS A 293 -2.24 0.41 -1.21
C HIS A 293 -0.84 -0.16 -1.04
N ASN A 294 -0.40 -0.39 0.20
CA ASN A 294 0.94 -0.91 0.48
C ASN A 294 1.15 -2.31 -0.12
N SER A 295 0.11 -3.14 -0.12
CA SER A 295 0.17 -4.48 -0.74
C SER A 295 0.37 -4.45 -2.26
N VAL A 296 -0.10 -3.39 -2.94
CA VAL A 296 -0.05 -3.24 -4.40
C VAL A 296 1.15 -2.40 -4.85
N ALA A 297 1.53 -1.38 -4.08
CA ALA A 297 2.55 -0.41 -4.46
C ALA A 297 3.99 -0.85 -4.11
N ASP A 298 4.15 -1.76 -3.14
CA ASP A 298 5.45 -2.17 -2.63
C ASP A 298 5.79 -3.63 -3.03
N GLU A 299 6.66 -3.77 -4.03
CA GLU A 299 7.23 -5.06 -4.44
C GLU A 299 8.00 -5.74 -3.29
N THR A 300 8.60 -4.96 -2.38
CA THR A 300 9.33 -5.50 -1.22
C THR A 300 8.39 -6.00 -0.13
N TYR A 301 7.26 -5.33 0.09
CA TYR A 301 6.19 -5.85 0.95
C TYR A 301 5.66 -7.19 0.41
N ALA A 302 5.43 -7.27 -0.91
CA ALA A 302 5.01 -8.51 -1.55
C ALA A 302 6.09 -9.62 -1.51
N SER A 303 7.38 -9.28 -1.53
CA SER A 303 8.46 -10.27 -1.41
C SER A 303 8.66 -10.73 0.04
N VAL A 304 8.57 -9.82 1.02
CA VAL A 304 8.64 -10.14 2.45
C VAL A 304 7.45 -10.99 2.86
N GLN A 305 6.24 -10.68 2.40
CA GLN A 305 5.07 -11.52 2.65
C GLN A 305 5.21 -12.92 2.05
N ARG A 306 5.79 -13.03 0.85
CA ARG A 306 6.12 -14.33 0.25
C ARG A 306 7.16 -15.09 1.06
N GLU A 307 8.24 -14.42 1.48
CA GLU A 307 9.28 -15.01 2.31
C GLU A 307 8.73 -15.47 3.67
N ILE A 308 7.90 -14.65 4.31
CA ILE A 308 7.19 -15.01 5.54
C ILE A 308 6.31 -16.23 5.29
N ALA A 309 5.52 -16.26 4.21
CA ALA A 309 4.66 -17.40 3.91
C ALA A 309 5.44 -18.68 3.61
N GLU A 310 6.60 -18.58 2.95
CA GLU A 310 7.49 -19.69 2.61
C GLU A 310 8.24 -20.23 3.85
N ASN A 311 8.63 -19.36 4.78
CA ASN A 311 9.36 -19.71 6.00
C ASN A 311 8.47 -19.84 7.24
N ALA A 312 7.17 -19.55 7.14
CA ALA A 312 6.24 -19.67 8.25
C ALA A 312 6.14 -21.13 8.69
N ASN A 313 6.53 -21.40 9.95
CA ASN A 313 6.55 -22.73 10.59
C ASN A 313 7.62 -23.70 10.04
N SER A 314 8.67 -23.22 9.37
CA SER A 314 9.79 -24.08 8.95
C SER A 314 10.78 -24.38 10.08
N GLU A 315 10.82 -23.53 11.13
CA GLU A 315 11.63 -23.76 12.33
C GLU A 315 10.74 -24.13 13.52
N PRO A 316 10.97 -25.29 14.18
CA PRO A 316 10.25 -25.64 15.39
C PRO A 316 10.63 -24.67 16.51
N ILE A 317 9.64 -24.01 17.10
CA ILE A 317 9.82 -23.20 18.31
C ILE A 317 10.06 -24.19 19.46
N ASP A 318 11.32 -24.35 19.87
CA ASP A 318 11.68 -25.17 21.03
C ASP A 318 11.30 -24.42 22.31
N ILE A 319 10.01 -24.45 22.67
CA ILE A 319 9.55 -23.99 23.98
C ILE A 319 10.00 -25.05 24.99
N ARG A 320 11.23 -24.91 25.48
CA ARG A 320 11.67 -25.63 26.67
C ARG A 320 10.81 -25.12 27.82
N ALA A 321 9.75 -25.86 28.15
CA ALA A 321 9.02 -25.66 29.38
C ALA A 321 10.03 -25.89 30.52
N GLU A 322 10.49 -24.81 31.15
CA GLU A 322 11.21 -24.91 32.40
C GLU A 322 10.27 -25.56 33.42
N VAL A 323 10.53 -26.83 33.70
CA VAL A 323 9.92 -27.53 34.83
C VAL A 323 10.35 -26.78 36.08
N LYS A 324 9.45 -25.95 36.61
CA LYS A 324 9.59 -25.38 37.95
C LYS A 324 9.78 -26.55 38.93
N PRO A 325 10.86 -26.58 39.74
CA PRO A 325 10.95 -27.55 40.81
C PRO A 325 9.83 -27.26 41.82
N GLU A 326 9.09 -28.30 42.21
CA GLU A 326 8.13 -28.25 43.31
C GLU A 326 8.84 -27.75 44.58
N ALA A 327 8.43 -26.57 45.06
CA ALA A 327 8.82 -26.08 46.37
C ALA A 327 8.01 -26.83 47.43
N SER A 328 8.67 -27.72 48.15
CA SER A 328 8.16 -28.36 49.36
C SER A 328 7.83 -27.30 50.42
N GLU A 329 6.60 -27.31 50.94
CA GLU A 329 6.17 -26.52 52.09
C GLU A 329 6.98 -26.86 53.35
N PRO A 330 7.40 -25.86 54.14
CA PRO A 330 7.69 -26.06 55.56
C PRO A 330 6.62 -25.42 56.44
N ALA A 331 6.10 -26.24 57.34
CA ALA A 331 5.15 -25.90 58.38
C ALA A 331 5.64 -24.79 59.35
N ALA A 332 4.68 -24.01 59.82
CA ALA A 332 4.84 -22.90 60.77
C ALA A 332 5.36 -23.33 62.16
N LYS A 333 6.25 -22.53 62.74
CA LYS A 333 6.41 -22.35 64.20
C LYS A 333 6.76 -20.89 64.53
N ALA A 334 6.14 -20.41 65.60
CA ALA A 334 6.08 -19.02 66.07
C ALA A 334 7.16 -18.66 67.12
N ALA A 335 7.17 -17.36 67.45
CA ALA A 335 7.92 -16.60 68.50
C ALA A 335 9.29 -16.02 68.02
N GLU A 336 9.67 -14.76 68.25
CA GLU A 336 9.32 -13.81 69.33
C GLU A 336 9.75 -12.36 68.92
N GLN A 337 8.99 -11.33 69.29
CA GLN A 337 9.32 -9.90 69.12
C GLN A 337 10.06 -9.34 70.35
N PRO A 338 10.93 -8.32 70.23
CA PRO A 338 11.19 -7.39 71.32
C PRO A 338 10.44 -6.06 71.13
N ARG A 339 9.92 -5.56 72.26
CA ARG A 339 9.06 -4.39 72.45
C ARG A 339 9.77 -3.04 72.22
N ASN A 340 9.01 -2.08 71.71
CA ASN A 340 9.19 -0.63 71.91
C ASN A 340 8.64 -0.20 73.28
N PRO A 341 9.19 0.89 73.86
CA PRO A 341 8.40 1.71 74.78
C PRO A 341 8.47 3.22 74.46
N ALA A 342 7.44 3.91 74.96
CA ALA A 342 7.16 5.35 74.93
C ALA A 342 6.43 5.82 73.65
N ASP A 343 5.10 5.77 73.61
CA ASP A 343 4.16 6.69 74.31
C ASP A 343 4.26 8.08 73.65
N GLU A 344 3.27 8.58 72.93
CA GLU A 344 1.99 9.12 73.38
C GLU A 344 1.43 9.84 72.11
N GLN A 345 0.14 9.94 71.77
CA GLN A 345 -1.08 9.78 72.53
C GLN A 345 -2.27 9.97 71.58
N TYR A 346 -3.40 9.34 71.96
CA TYR A 346 -4.80 9.63 71.61
C TYR A 346 -5.23 9.42 70.14
N GLY A 347 -6.20 8.56 69.81
CA GLY A 347 -7.34 8.00 70.56
C GLY A 347 -8.60 8.27 69.72
N ALA A 348 -9.11 7.30 68.96
CA ALA A 348 -10.20 6.37 69.34
C ALA A 348 -11.60 7.02 69.46
N ALA A 349 -12.52 6.65 68.55
CA ALA A 349 -13.98 6.49 68.71
C ALA A 349 -14.60 6.34 67.29
N SER A 350 -14.99 5.15 66.85
CA SER A 350 -16.27 4.44 67.09
C SER A 350 -17.45 4.98 66.28
N ASP A 351 -17.97 4.10 65.40
CA ASP A 351 -19.36 3.88 64.98
C ASP A 351 -20.38 5.02 65.08
N ILE A 352 -21.07 5.30 63.96
CA ILE A 352 -22.55 5.31 63.84
C ILE A 352 -22.93 5.42 62.35
N ALA A 353 -23.91 4.61 61.95
CA ALA A 353 -24.53 4.59 60.64
C ALA A 353 -25.48 5.78 60.42
N SER A 354 -25.81 5.98 59.13
CA SER A 354 -26.95 6.71 58.56
C SER A 354 -27.08 8.21 58.84
N GLU A 355 -26.84 9.02 57.81
CA GLU A 355 -27.81 9.99 57.26
C GLU A 355 -27.16 10.78 56.10
N GLN A 356 -27.99 11.20 55.13
CA GLN A 356 -27.73 12.17 54.05
C GLN A 356 -26.96 11.64 52.81
N GLY A 357 -27.55 11.46 51.63
CA GLY A 357 -28.80 12.01 51.10
C GLY A 357 -28.69 13.53 50.99
N ASP A 358 -28.58 14.07 49.78
CA ASP A 358 -28.28 15.47 49.44
C ASP A 358 -26.81 15.87 49.55
N LEU A 359 -26.13 15.91 48.39
CA LEU A 359 -25.12 16.92 48.00
C LEU A 359 -24.37 16.51 46.72
N PHE A 360 -25.07 16.04 45.68
CA PHE A 360 -24.44 15.89 44.34
C PHE A 360 -25.43 16.11 43.16
N GLU A 361 -26.55 16.79 43.39
CA GLU A 361 -27.47 17.24 42.33
C GLU A 361 -27.64 18.76 42.24
N HIS A 362 -26.88 19.55 43.01
CA HIS A 362 -27.11 21.00 43.12
C HIS A 362 -25.96 21.86 42.63
N GLU A 363 -25.31 21.53 41.49
CA GLU A 363 -24.39 22.49 40.85
C GLU A 363 -24.15 22.29 39.32
N MET A 364 -25.09 21.70 38.59
CA MET A 364 -25.04 21.66 37.11
C MET A 364 -26.42 21.83 36.44
N ALA A 365 -27.37 22.47 37.14
CA ALA A 365 -28.72 22.76 36.65
C ALA A 365 -29.11 24.22 36.90
N SER A 366 -28.26 25.14 36.45
CA SER A 366 -28.55 26.58 36.47
C SER A 366 -27.86 27.30 35.31
N PHE A 367 -28.04 26.81 34.08
CA PHE A 367 -27.78 27.62 32.88
C PHE A 367 -28.71 27.30 31.69
N HIS A 368 -29.93 26.83 31.97
CA HIS A 368 -31.03 26.86 31.01
C HIS A 368 -32.36 27.02 31.73
N ALA A 369 -32.81 28.27 31.92
CA ALA A 369 -34.22 28.68 31.78
C ALA A 369 -34.40 30.13 32.27
N GLU A 370 -34.14 31.11 31.40
CA GLU A 370 -34.86 32.39 31.46
C GLU A 370 -34.74 33.11 30.10
N SER A 371 -35.73 32.86 29.23
CA SER A 371 -36.32 33.85 28.30
C SER A 371 -37.23 33.13 27.30
N ALA A 372 -38.37 32.64 27.80
CA ALA A 372 -39.56 32.53 26.98
C ALA A 372 -40.39 33.81 27.22
N THR A 373 -40.71 34.55 26.15
CA THR A 373 -42.05 35.06 25.81
C THR A 373 -41.96 36.23 24.84
N GLY A 374 -42.77 36.18 23.77
CA GLY A 374 -42.93 37.30 22.83
C GLY A 374 -43.53 36.86 21.50
N ALA A 375 -44.84 36.65 21.48
CA ALA A 375 -45.65 36.29 20.31
C ALA A 375 -45.78 37.44 19.29
N GLY A 376 -46.07 37.12 18.02
CA GLY A 376 -46.51 38.13 17.04
C GLY A 376 -46.64 37.63 15.60
N ALA A 377 -47.87 37.60 15.09
CA ALA A 377 -48.33 37.16 13.78
C ALA A 377 -47.86 37.97 12.54
N GLY A 378 -48.02 37.36 11.34
CA GLY A 378 -48.07 38.04 10.03
C GLY A 378 -47.62 37.12 8.87
N VAL A 379 -48.50 36.35 8.20
CA VAL A 379 -49.22 36.67 6.94
C VAL A 379 -48.31 37.15 5.77
N GLY A 380 -48.25 36.35 4.69
CA GLY A 380 -48.37 36.88 3.33
C GLY A 380 -47.23 36.66 2.31
N ALA A 381 -47.57 35.92 1.23
CA ALA A 381 -47.25 36.16 -0.19
C ALA A 381 -45.88 35.76 -0.82
N ASN A 382 -45.98 34.77 -1.72
CA ASN A 382 -45.62 34.74 -3.15
C ASN A 382 -44.34 35.37 -3.75
N ASP A 383 -43.85 34.61 -4.74
CA ASP A 383 -43.11 34.97 -5.97
C ASP A 383 -41.67 35.51 -5.84
N TRP A 384 -40.67 34.67 -6.19
CA TRP A 384 -39.94 34.63 -7.47
C TRP A 384 -38.85 33.55 -7.45
#